data_AF-A0A7X5IAR4-F1
#
_entry.id   AF-A0A7X5IAR4-F1
#
_cell.length_a   1.000
_cell.length_b   1.000
_cell.length_c   1.000
_cell.angle_alpha   90.00
_cell.angle_beta   90.00
_cell.angle_gamma   90.00
#
_symmetry.space_group_name_H-M   'P 1'
#
loop_
_entity.id
_entity.type
_entity.pdbx_description
1 polymer ?
#
loop_
_entity_poly.entity_id
_entity_poly.type
_entity_poly.pdbx_seq_one_letter_code
_entity_poly.pdbx_strand_id
1 'polypeptide(L)'
;MHFKTFFCAALFTVMLSVHAAAGEHTAQMVGFSVESGDSSAIHLTSQKVITESFSFKLPKGWDGQCVLVPYEDGCDVFDRAAYEQDGSGLLFTIACYENIESEELKEYTILGFCDDKTYVLESYYEDLYEDAENSASLNCEEAARLIKKSFVSYIKEEATE
;
A
#
# COMPACT_ATOMS: atom_id res chain seq x y z
N MET A 1 6.56 -48.55 14.33
CA MET A 1 5.12 -48.51 14.00
C MET A 1 4.39 -47.84 15.16
N HIS A 2 3.93 -46.61 14.98
CA HIS A 2 2.54 -46.25 15.19
C HIS A 2 2.30 -44.86 14.59
N PHE A 3 1.21 -44.84 13.84
CA PHE A 3 0.79 -43.90 12.83
C PHE A 3 -0.27 -43.00 13.45
N LYS A 4 -0.27 -41.70 13.15
CA LYS A 4 -1.51 -40.98 12.86
C LYS A 4 -1.23 -39.61 12.26
N THR A 5 -2.12 -39.31 11.34
CA THR A 5 -1.99 -38.45 10.18
C THR A 5 -3.09 -37.39 10.19
N PHE A 6 -2.85 -36.34 9.41
CA PHE A 6 -3.80 -35.54 8.63
C PHE A 6 -4.28 -34.17 9.16
N PHE A 7 -4.49 -33.35 8.12
CA PHE A 7 -5.24 -32.10 7.97
C PHE A 7 -4.41 -30.83 8.18
N CYS A 8 -4.33 -29.88 7.24
CA CYS A 8 -5.10 -29.67 6.01
C CYS A 8 -4.27 -28.77 5.08
N ALA A 9 -4.23 -29.09 3.79
CA ALA A 9 -3.78 -28.15 2.77
C ALA A 9 -4.80 -27.01 2.71
N ALA A 10 -4.48 -25.85 3.30
CA ALA A 10 -5.19 -24.63 2.99
C ALA A 10 -4.50 -23.99 1.79
N LEU A 11 -4.82 -24.46 0.59
CA LEU A 11 -4.72 -23.60 -0.59
C LEU A 11 -5.65 -22.41 -0.31
N PHE A 12 -5.09 -21.29 0.13
CA PHE A 12 -5.85 -20.05 0.14
C PHE A 12 -5.94 -19.54 -1.29
N THR A 13 -7.04 -19.92 -1.92
CA THR A 13 -7.54 -19.37 -3.17
C THR A 13 -7.43 -17.85 -3.14
N VAL A 14 -6.72 -17.27 -4.10
CA VAL A 14 -6.83 -15.85 -4.45
C VAL A 14 -8.32 -15.58 -4.72
N MET A 15 -8.98 -14.92 -3.78
CA MET A 15 -10.39 -14.54 -3.91
C MET A 15 -10.51 -13.38 -4.90
N LEU A 16 -10.58 -13.70 -6.19
CA LEU A 16 -11.07 -12.79 -7.22
C LEU A 16 -12.58 -12.58 -7.00
N SER A 17 -12.95 -11.50 -6.30
CA SER A 17 -14.35 -11.13 -6.07
C SER A 17 -14.78 -9.98 -6.99
N VAL A 18 -15.41 -10.40 -8.09
CA VAL A 18 -16.53 -9.83 -8.87
C VAL A 18 -16.70 -8.30 -8.99
N HIS A 19 -16.78 -7.87 -10.26
CA HIS A 19 -17.17 -6.54 -10.74
C HIS A 19 -18.55 -6.10 -10.22
N ALA A 20 -18.60 -5.01 -9.48
CA ALA A 20 -19.82 -4.24 -9.27
C ALA A 20 -19.99 -3.25 -10.43
N ALA A 21 -20.75 -3.64 -11.45
CA ALA A 21 -21.18 -2.75 -12.52
C ALA A 21 -22.47 -2.02 -12.11
N ALA A 22 -22.32 -0.85 -11.49
CA ALA A 22 -23.28 0.25 -11.55
C ALA A 22 -22.62 1.54 -11.00
N GLY A 23 -21.74 2.13 -11.80
CA GLY A 23 -21.43 3.56 -11.73
C GLY A 23 -20.62 4.10 -10.53
N GLU A 24 -19.83 3.33 -9.79
CA GLU A 24 -19.24 3.82 -8.54
C GLU A 24 -17.85 3.22 -8.29
N HIS A 25 -16.93 4.03 -7.75
CA HIS A 25 -15.52 3.73 -7.50
C HIS A 25 -15.31 2.30 -6.97
N THR A 26 -14.67 1.44 -7.77
CA THR A 26 -14.25 0.11 -7.32
C THR A 26 -13.25 0.26 -6.16
N ALA A 27 -13.18 -0.75 -5.30
CA ALA A 27 -12.15 -0.85 -4.25
C ALA A 27 -11.47 -2.20 -4.38
N GLN A 28 -10.16 -2.23 -4.14
CA GLN A 28 -9.36 -3.45 -4.09
C GLN A 28 -8.90 -3.67 -2.65
N MET A 29 -9.23 -4.85 -2.12
CA MET A 29 -8.68 -5.33 -0.86
C MET A 29 -7.33 -5.99 -1.10
N VAL A 30 -6.35 -5.62 -0.27
CA VAL A 30 -4.96 -6.05 -0.35
C VAL A 30 -4.60 -6.67 0.99
N GLY A 31 -4.42 -7.99 0.99
CA GLY A 31 -3.91 -8.71 2.17
C GLY A 31 -2.40 -8.64 2.23
N PHE A 32 -1.87 -8.48 3.44
CA PHE A 32 -0.43 -8.52 3.69
C PHE A 32 -0.05 -9.92 4.19
N SER A 33 0.41 -10.78 3.29
CA SER A 33 0.96 -12.09 3.67
C SER A 33 2.46 -11.95 3.92
N VAL A 34 2.85 -11.26 5.00
CA VAL A 34 4.27 -11.11 5.35
C VAL A 34 4.72 -12.36 6.11
N GLU A 35 4.84 -13.50 5.41
CA GLU A 35 5.83 -14.48 5.84
C GLU A 35 7.21 -13.93 5.45
N SER A 36 8.17 -13.95 6.39
CA SER A 36 9.48 -13.35 6.21
C SER A 36 10.15 -13.82 4.91
N GLY A 37 10.19 -12.96 3.90
CA GLY A 37 10.85 -13.22 2.62
C GLY A 37 9.96 -13.37 1.39
N ASP A 38 8.62 -13.21 1.49
CA ASP A 38 7.70 -13.43 0.35
C ASP A 38 6.72 -12.27 0.08
N SER A 39 7.18 -11.01 0.21
CA SER A 39 6.39 -9.84 -0.21
C SER A 39 6.33 -9.75 -1.73
N SER A 40 5.46 -10.55 -2.35
CA SER A 40 5.16 -10.44 -3.77
C SER A 40 4.49 -9.08 -4.06
N ALA A 41 4.98 -8.41 -5.09
CA ALA A 41 4.35 -7.23 -5.68
C ALA A 41 2.87 -7.48 -6.03
N ILE A 42 2.01 -6.53 -5.66
CA ILE A 42 0.56 -6.59 -5.87
C ILE A 42 0.16 -5.52 -6.88
N HIS A 43 -0.45 -5.93 -7.99
CA HIS A 43 -0.93 -5.00 -9.01
C HIS A 43 -2.16 -4.27 -8.49
N LEU A 44 -2.10 -2.93 -8.49
CA LEU A 44 -3.22 -2.09 -8.12
C LEU A 44 -4.10 -1.87 -9.34
N THR A 45 -5.29 -2.45 -9.32
CA THR A 45 -6.30 -2.42 -10.40
C THR A 45 -7.48 -1.51 -10.08
N SER A 46 -7.43 -0.83 -8.92
CA SER A 46 -8.50 0.02 -8.43
C SER A 46 -7.95 1.28 -7.78
N GLN A 47 -8.73 2.35 -7.83
CA GLN A 47 -8.36 3.62 -7.23
C GLN A 47 -8.35 3.55 -5.69
N LYS A 48 -9.29 2.82 -5.08
CA LYS A 48 -9.33 2.68 -3.63
C LYS A 48 -8.62 1.40 -3.22
N VAL A 49 -7.59 1.54 -2.39
CA VAL A 49 -6.84 0.41 -1.82
C VAL A 49 -7.24 0.28 -0.35
N ILE A 50 -7.60 -0.93 0.06
CA ILE A 50 -7.96 -1.27 1.43
C ILE A 50 -7.03 -2.36 1.91
N THR A 51 -6.36 -2.14 3.02
CA THR A 51 -5.47 -3.09 3.69
C THR A 51 -6.09 -3.52 5.02
N GLU A 52 -5.42 -4.39 5.77
CA GLU A 52 -5.87 -4.76 7.11
C GLU A 52 -5.84 -3.57 8.10
N SER A 53 -4.91 -2.64 7.90
CA SER A 53 -4.60 -1.59 8.88
C SER A 53 -5.00 -0.19 8.42
N PHE A 54 -5.14 0.03 7.11
CA PHE A 54 -5.49 1.34 6.56
C PHE A 54 -6.10 1.26 5.15
N SER A 55 -6.64 2.36 4.67
CA SER A 55 -7.05 2.53 3.27
C SER A 55 -6.61 3.88 2.74
N PHE A 56 -6.43 3.97 1.43
CA PHE A 56 -6.11 5.21 0.73
C PHE A 56 -6.67 5.18 -0.70
N LYS A 57 -6.66 6.34 -1.37
CA LYS A 57 -6.99 6.46 -2.79
C LYS A 57 -5.78 6.86 -3.62
N LEU A 58 -5.55 6.11 -4.69
CA LEU A 58 -4.66 6.49 -5.78
C LEU A 58 -5.23 7.69 -6.56
N PRO A 59 -4.37 8.47 -7.23
CA PRO A 59 -4.81 9.46 -8.21
C PRO A 59 -5.58 8.84 -9.37
N LYS A 60 -6.38 9.65 -10.04
CA LYS A 60 -7.17 9.21 -11.19
C LYS A 60 -6.23 8.84 -12.34
N GLY A 61 -6.42 7.67 -12.95
CA GLY A 61 -5.60 7.18 -14.07
C GLY A 61 -4.33 6.44 -13.66
N TRP A 62 -4.11 6.23 -12.36
CA TRP A 62 -3.02 5.39 -11.84
C TRP A 62 -3.45 3.92 -11.66
N ASP A 63 -4.74 3.62 -11.82
CA ASP A 63 -5.25 2.26 -11.80
C ASP A 63 -4.64 1.43 -12.94
N GLY A 64 -4.10 0.27 -12.59
CA GLY A 64 -3.34 -0.60 -13.48
C GLY A 64 -1.91 -0.14 -13.77
N GLN A 65 -1.52 1.07 -13.32
CA GLN A 65 -0.19 1.66 -13.52
C GLN A 65 0.73 1.49 -12.31
N CYS A 66 0.23 0.98 -11.19
CA CYS A 66 1.00 0.88 -9.95
C CYS A 66 1.13 -0.54 -9.43
N VAL A 67 2.26 -0.79 -8.78
CA VAL A 67 2.56 -1.98 -7.98
C VAL A 67 2.69 -1.58 -6.52
N LEU A 68 2.06 -2.33 -5.62
CA LEU A 68 2.23 -2.21 -4.18
C LEU A 68 3.11 -3.34 -3.67
N VAL A 69 4.18 -3.00 -2.97
CA VAL A 69 5.05 -3.96 -2.29
C VAL A 69 4.85 -3.79 -0.78
N PRO A 70 4.18 -4.73 -0.12
CA PRO A 70 3.95 -4.63 1.32
C PRO A 70 5.19 -5.03 2.12
N TYR A 71 5.29 -4.57 3.35
CA TYR A 71 6.26 -5.06 4.34
C TYR A 71 5.65 -4.94 5.75
N GLU A 72 6.40 -5.36 6.78
CA GLU A 72 5.92 -5.48 8.17
C GLU A 72 5.21 -4.21 8.67
N ASP A 73 5.82 -3.05 8.46
CA ASP A 73 5.34 -1.77 8.98
C ASP A 73 4.87 -0.79 7.90
N GLY A 74 4.48 -1.26 6.72
CA GLY A 74 4.07 -0.35 5.66
C GLY A 74 3.95 -0.95 4.27
N CYS A 75 3.96 -0.06 3.28
CA CYS A 75 4.03 -0.44 1.89
C CYS A 75 4.72 0.61 1.03
N ASP A 76 5.41 0.14 0.01
CA ASP A 76 5.94 0.95 -1.08
C ASP A 76 5.02 0.86 -2.29
N VAL A 77 4.83 1.98 -2.98
CA VAL A 77 4.06 2.04 -4.23
C VAL A 77 4.97 2.51 -5.35
N PHE A 78 5.06 1.70 -6.40
CA PHE A 78 5.92 1.92 -7.56
C PHE A 78 5.10 2.18 -8.83
N ASP A 79 5.71 2.88 -9.78
CA ASP A 79 5.31 2.79 -11.18
C ASP A 79 5.55 1.37 -11.67
N ARG A 80 4.51 0.77 -12.27
CA ARG A 80 4.53 -0.62 -12.65
C ARG A 80 5.54 -0.91 -13.75
N ALA A 81 5.64 -0.04 -14.76
CA ALA A 81 6.50 -0.31 -15.91
C ALA A 81 7.98 -0.26 -15.50
N ALA A 82 8.36 0.73 -14.69
CA ALA A 82 9.70 0.82 -14.11
C ALA A 82 10.00 -0.36 -13.18
N TYR A 83 9.07 -0.72 -12.28
CA TYR A 83 9.26 -1.82 -11.35
C TYR A 83 9.41 -3.18 -12.06
N GLU A 84 8.57 -3.47 -13.06
CA GLU A 84 8.66 -4.71 -13.85
C GLU A 84 9.95 -4.77 -14.70
N GLN A 85 10.53 -3.62 -15.06
CA GLN A 85 11.76 -3.55 -15.85
C GLN A 85 13.01 -3.83 -15.00
N ASP A 86 13.16 -3.17 -13.87
CA ASP A 86 14.38 -3.25 -13.06
C ASP A 86 14.18 -3.04 -11.55
N GLY A 87 12.93 -2.98 -11.08
CA GLY A 87 12.59 -2.72 -9.68
C GLY A 87 12.66 -1.25 -9.27
N SER A 88 12.89 -0.32 -10.21
CA SER A 88 12.88 1.12 -9.94
C SER A 88 11.48 1.72 -9.99
N GLY A 89 11.40 3.06 -9.91
CA GLY A 89 10.14 3.80 -10.05
C GLY A 89 9.34 3.94 -8.75
N LEU A 90 10.01 3.99 -7.59
CA LEU A 90 9.34 4.28 -6.33
C LEU A 90 8.62 5.64 -6.41
N LEU A 91 7.32 5.64 -6.14
CA LEU A 91 6.48 6.84 -6.16
C LEU A 91 6.35 7.41 -4.75
N PHE A 92 5.98 6.57 -3.79
CA PHE A 92 5.87 6.95 -2.38
C PHE A 92 5.86 5.71 -1.48
N THR A 93 6.14 5.94 -0.21
CA THR A 93 6.08 4.96 0.86
C THR A 93 5.05 5.41 1.90
N ILE A 94 4.20 4.48 2.33
CA ILE A 94 3.36 4.64 3.51
C ILE A 94 4.01 3.81 4.62
N ALA A 95 4.60 4.49 5.58
CA ALA A 95 5.27 3.87 6.72
C ALA A 95 4.45 4.04 8.01
N CYS A 96 4.56 3.05 8.88
CA CYS A 96 3.95 3.00 10.20
C CYS A 96 5.06 3.01 11.25
N TYR A 97 5.00 3.97 12.18
CA TYR A 97 5.94 4.05 13.29
C TYR A 97 5.20 3.88 14.61
N GLU A 98 5.74 3.02 15.48
CA GLU A 98 5.31 2.89 16.87
C GLU A 98 6.13 3.82 17.76
N ASN A 99 5.47 4.59 18.63
CA ASN A 99 6.14 5.41 19.65
C ASN A 99 7.19 6.42 19.11
N ILE A 100 6.98 6.96 17.90
CA ILE A 100 7.86 7.98 17.31
C ILE A 100 7.76 9.33 18.04
N GLU A 101 8.91 9.98 18.23
CA GLU A 101 8.99 11.26 18.93
C GLU A 101 8.45 12.43 18.08
N SER A 102 7.82 13.40 18.74
CA SER A 102 7.17 14.53 18.05
C SER A 102 8.12 15.41 17.24
N GLU A 103 9.42 15.39 17.54
CA GLU A 103 10.44 16.16 16.82
C GLU A 103 10.79 15.51 15.47
N GLU A 104 10.85 14.18 15.42
CA GLU A 104 11.12 13.40 14.20
C GLU A 104 9.93 13.46 13.24
N LEU A 105 8.71 13.56 13.78
CA LEU A 105 7.48 13.72 12.98
C LEU A 105 7.43 15.00 12.14
N LYS A 106 8.25 16.01 12.44
CA LYS A 106 8.26 17.28 11.69
C LYS A 106 8.78 17.13 10.26
N GLU A 107 9.54 16.08 9.99
CA GLU A 107 10.13 15.81 8.67
C GLU A 107 9.18 15.04 7.75
N TYR A 108 8.08 14.51 8.30
CA TYR A 108 7.16 13.64 7.57
C TYR A 108 5.81 14.29 7.27
N THR A 109 5.20 13.85 6.16
CA THR A 109 3.78 14.12 5.93
C THR A 109 2.93 13.13 6.72
N ILE A 110 2.43 13.54 7.87
CA ILE A 110 1.53 12.72 8.70
C ILE A 110 0.22 12.45 7.95
N LEU A 111 -0.15 11.17 7.83
CA LEU A 111 -1.38 10.68 7.21
C LEU A 111 -2.49 10.43 8.24
N GLY A 112 -2.14 9.86 9.40
CA GLY A 112 -3.11 9.55 10.44
C GLY A 112 -2.49 8.83 11.63
N PHE A 113 -3.30 8.60 12.65
CA PHE A 113 -2.92 7.92 13.89
C PHE A 113 -3.87 6.76 14.17
N CYS A 114 -3.38 5.71 14.82
CA CYS A 114 -4.19 4.63 15.36
C CYS A 114 -3.48 4.05 16.59
N ASP A 115 -4.05 4.20 17.77
CA ASP A 115 -3.39 3.85 19.04
C ASP A 115 -2.00 4.48 19.19
N ASP A 116 -0.95 3.68 19.37
CA ASP A 116 0.45 4.11 19.44
C ASP A 116 1.16 4.18 18.08
N LYS A 117 0.41 3.91 16.99
CA LYS A 117 0.91 3.92 15.61
C LYS A 117 0.66 5.26 14.94
N THR A 118 1.71 5.78 14.32
CA THR A 118 1.65 6.95 13.45
C THR A 118 1.93 6.53 12.02
N TYR A 119 1.00 6.86 11.11
CA TYR A 119 1.17 6.62 9.68
C TYR A 119 1.67 7.89 9.01
N VAL A 120 2.72 7.74 8.21
CA VAL A 120 3.32 8.84 7.46
C VAL A 120 3.43 8.50 5.98
N LEU A 121 3.46 9.56 5.18
CA LEU A 121 3.79 9.51 3.76
C LEU A 121 5.22 10.01 3.59
N GLU A 122 6.08 9.12 3.13
CA GLU A 122 7.42 9.44 2.68
C GLU A 122 7.39 9.54 1.16
N SER A 123 7.81 10.69 0.64
CA SER A 123 7.84 10.91 -0.79
C SER A 123 9.23 11.33 -1.23
N TYR A 124 9.87 10.51 -2.06
CA TYR A 124 11.24 10.68 -2.53
C TYR A 124 11.33 11.66 -3.72
N TYR A 125 10.55 12.74 -3.67
CA TYR A 125 10.43 13.68 -4.78
C TYR A 125 11.62 14.63 -4.91
N GLU A 126 12.49 14.75 -3.90
CA GLU A 126 13.60 15.71 -3.93
C GLU A 126 14.79 15.25 -4.81
N ASP A 127 14.94 13.96 -5.11
CA ASP A 127 16.09 13.43 -5.87
C ASP A 127 15.81 13.22 -7.38
N LEU A 128 14.60 13.51 -7.87
CA LEU A 128 14.18 13.23 -9.26
C LEU A 128 14.15 14.46 -10.19
N TYR A 129 14.60 15.63 -9.73
CA TYR A 129 14.50 16.90 -10.47
C TYR A 129 15.83 17.43 -11.01
N GLU A 130 16.51 16.68 -11.87
CA GLU A 130 17.43 17.32 -12.84
C GLU A 130 17.10 17.06 -14.32
N ASP A 131 16.39 15.98 -14.70
CA ASP A 131 16.36 15.57 -16.13
C ASP A 131 14.99 15.22 -16.76
N ALA A 132 13.85 15.56 -16.15
CA ALA A 132 12.54 15.18 -16.70
C ALA A 132 11.80 16.32 -17.45
N GLU A 133 12.41 16.91 -18.49
CA GLU A 133 11.60 17.40 -19.61
C GLU A 133 11.14 16.17 -20.40
N ASN A 134 9.83 15.90 -20.43
CA ASN A 134 9.16 14.94 -21.33
C ASN A 134 8.92 13.51 -20.78
N SER A 135 7.91 13.35 -19.92
CA SER A 135 6.88 12.30 -20.08
C SER A 135 5.68 12.69 -19.22
N ALA A 136 4.57 11.97 -19.32
CA ALA A 136 3.39 12.16 -18.49
C ALA A 136 3.67 11.78 -17.02
N SER A 137 4.57 12.52 -16.37
CA SER A 137 5.01 12.30 -15.00
C SER A 137 3.78 12.42 -14.11
N LEU A 138 3.43 11.29 -13.52
CA LEU A 138 2.51 11.16 -12.41
C LEU A 138 2.67 12.39 -11.49
N ASN A 139 1.63 13.22 -11.33
CA ASN A 139 1.71 14.45 -10.54
C ASN A 139 1.82 14.11 -9.05
N CYS A 140 3.05 13.96 -8.63
CA CYS A 140 3.51 13.55 -7.31
C CYS A 140 2.96 14.40 -6.16
N GLU A 141 2.92 15.73 -6.33
CA GLU A 141 2.38 16.66 -5.33
C GLU A 141 0.86 16.49 -5.17
N GLU A 142 0.14 16.41 -6.29
CA GLU A 142 -1.30 16.17 -6.27
C GLU A 142 -1.64 14.80 -5.69
N ALA A 143 -0.80 13.79 -5.98
CA ALA A 143 -0.92 12.45 -5.43
C ALA A 143 -0.79 12.45 -3.91
N ALA A 144 0.26 13.08 -3.37
CA ALA A 144 0.48 13.20 -1.93
C ALA A 144 -0.72 13.87 -1.24
N ARG A 145 -1.22 14.96 -1.82
CA ARG A 145 -2.40 15.68 -1.30
C ARG A 145 -3.66 14.80 -1.28
N LEU A 146 -3.88 14.00 -2.33
CA LEU A 146 -5.03 13.12 -2.41
C LEU A 146 -4.93 11.96 -1.43
N ILE A 147 -3.74 11.34 -1.33
CA ILE A 147 -3.48 10.25 -0.39
C ILE A 147 -3.76 10.75 1.03
N LYS A 148 -3.17 11.87 1.42
CA LYS A 148 -3.41 12.51 2.73
C LYS A 148 -4.89 12.77 3.00
N LYS A 149 -5.64 13.25 2.00
CA LYS A 149 -7.08 13.53 2.15
C LYS A 149 -7.94 12.27 2.26
N SER A 150 -7.49 11.15 1.69
CA SER A 150 -8.26 9.92 1.58
C SER A 150 -7.86 8.82 2.55
N PHE A 151 -6.76 9.03 3.28
CA PHE A 151 -6.22 8.06 4.21
C PHE A 151 -7.15 7.83 5.40
N VAL A 152 -7.36 6.55 5.74
CA VAL A 152 -8.13 6.12 6.91
C VAL A 152 -7.43 4.92 7.53
N SER A 153 -7.00 5.03 8.79
CA SER A 153 -6.50 3.92 9.60
C SER A 153 -7.63 3.19 10.33
N TYR A 154 -7.42 1.91 10.66
CA TYR A 154 -8.39 1.05 11.35
C TYR A 154 -7.79 0.41 12.61
N ILE A 155 -8.63 0.13 13.60
CA ILE A 155 -8.27 -0.70 14.76
C ILE A 155 -8.50 -2.16 14.37
N LYS A 156 -7.47 -3.00 14.52
CA LYS A 156 -7.63 -4.45 14.40
C LYS A 156 -8.32 -4.93 15.68
N GLU A 157 -9.61 -5.22 15.61
CA GLU A 157 -10.29 -5.90 16.73
C GLU A 157 -9.63 -7.26 16.92
N GLU A 158 -8.89 -7.43 18.02
CA GLU A 158 -8.46 -8.77 18.42
C GLU A 158 -9.72 -9.59 18.70
N ALA A 159 -9.89 -10.68 17.93
CA ALA A 159 -10.96 -11.62 18.18
C ALA A 159 -10.81 -12.11 19.62
N THR A 160 -11.75 -11.71 20.47
CA THR A 160 -11.81 -12.15 21.85
C THR A 160 -12.14 -13.64 21.82
N GLU A 161 -11.15 -14.48 22.15
CA GLU A 161 -11.33 -15.92 22.35
C GLU A 161 -12.33 -16.24 23.48
#